data_AF-A0A6G0WES8-F1
#
_entry.id   AF-A0A6G0WES8-F1
#
_cell.length_a   1.000
_cell.length_b   1.000
_cell.length_c   1.000
_cell.angle_alpha   90.00
_cell.angle_beta   90.00
_cell.angle_gamma   90.00
#
_symmetry.space_group_name_H-M   'P 1'
#
loop_
_entity.id
_entity.type
_entity.pdbx_description
1 polymer ?
#
loop_
_entity_poly.entity_id
_entity_poly.type
_entity_poly.pdbx_seq_one_letter_code
_entity_poly.pdbx_strand_id
1 'polypeptide(L)'
;MKIACTIALLAASLNAVHGQLAVWGQCGGNGYTGSTVCAAGSTCFTFNEWYSQCHPSVDAPSSAPTTAPTKAPTAAPTTAPTKAPTAAPTTAPTQAPPVAPTSAPSSGGPPPITNNGVSSYNWCGKRKWIALTFDDWWPSPAIDDILADLAANNMKASFFLAPGMSSPDANICAKIKKVLAAGHSLNSHSYTHPRFPQISAAQRATELKNVENVVYNQCGVAAGTMKQFRPPNGDLNKAIALEVNKAGYTVISWTYDPMDWDSSNNQLSSVWPRSQQLFSKLPAGSSAVILHHTWAYTASGTKGLIANYKNYFAPLGYQFVTVDQCFDACRADGNCKLSGFGPGVDDN
;
A
#
# COMPACT_ATOMS: atom_id res chain seq x y z
N MET A 1 29.76 33.64 -73.87
CA MET A 1 28.61 33.19 -73.06
C MET A 1 29.10 32.34 -71.90
N LYS A 2 28.76 32.68 -70.65
CA LYS A 2 28.85 31.78 -69.49
C LYS A 2 27.49 31.85 -68.80
N ILE A 3 26.81 30.72 -68.68
CA ILE A 3 25.49 30.62 -68.08
C ILE A 3 25.68 30.33 -66.59
N ALA A 4 25.25 31.26 -65.73
CA ALA A 4 25.18 31.03 -64.30
C ALA A 4 23.83 30.36 -63.98
N CYS A 5 23.87 29.11 -63.49
CA CYS A 5 22.69 28.38 -63.07
C CYS A 5 22.53 28.51 -61.55
N THR A 6 21.58 29.34 -61.11
CA THR A 6 21.33 29.59 -59.68
C THR A 6 20.35 28.54 -59.14
N ILE A 7 20.87 27.52 -58.44
CA ILE A 7 20.04 26.53 -57.77
C ILE A 7 19.53 27.10 -56.45
N ALA A 8 18.23 27.37 -56.37
CA ALA A 8 17.57 27.72 -55.12
C ALA A 8 17.28 26.45 -54.31
N LEU A 9 17.91 26.27 -53.15
CA LEU A 9 17.51 25.24 -52.20
C LEU A 9 16.22 25.67 -51.47
N LEU A 10 15.11 24.96 -51.73
CA LEU A 10 13.98 24.98 -50.80
C LEU A 10 14.36 24.16 -49.56
N ALA A 11 14.57 24.83 -48.44
CA ALA A 11 14.63 24.17 -47.14
C ALA A 11 13.20 23.79 -46.70
N ALA A 12 12.83 22.53 -46.88
CA ALA A 12 11.58 22.00 -46.32
C ALA A 12 11.73 21.84 -44.80
N SER A 13 11.11 22.73 -44.04
CA SER A 13 11.00 22.61 -42.58
C SER A 13 10.07 21.43 -42.23
N LEU A 14 10.67 20.27 -41.96
CA LEU A 14 9.97 19.15 -41.33
C LEU A 14 9.56 19.55 -39.91
N ASN A 15 8.31 20.00 -39.74
CA ASN A 15 7.69 20.07 -38.41
C ASN A 15 7.61 18.64 -37.86
N ALA A 16 8.50 18.31 -36.92
CA ALA A 16 8.45 17.03 -36.21
C ALA A 16 7.13 16.93 -35.46
N VAL A 17 6.21 16.10 -35.97
CA VAL A 17 4.97 15.73 -35.30
C VAL A 17 5.35 14.84 -34.12
N HIS A 18 5.65 15.47 -32.99
CA HIS A 18 5.92 14.79 -31.73
C HIS A 18 4.63 14.08 -31.31
N GLY A 19 4.61 12.76 -31.49
CA GLY A 19 3.46 11.94 -31.13
C GLY A 19 3.06 12.13 -29.66
N GLN A 20 1.76 12.04 -29.38
CA GLN A 20 1.31 11.96 -28.00
C GLN A 20 1.92 10.73 -27.35
N LEU A 21 2.53 10.91 -26.18
CA LEU A 21 2.98 9.81 -25.35
C LEU A 21 1.78 9.04 -24.83
N ALA A 22 1.89 7.71 -24.80
CA ALA A 22 0.96 6.89 -24.05
C ALA A 22 0.88 7.36 -22.59
N VAL A 23 -0.26 7.12 -21.95
CA VAL A 23 -0.36 7.19 -20.48
C VAL A 23 0.77 6.34 -19.89
N TRP A 24 1.46 6.86 -18.88
CA TRP A 24 2.70 6.30 -18.30
C TRP A 24 3.99 6.48 -19.11
N GLY A 25 3.97 7.18 -20.25
CA GLY A 25 5.20 7.60 -20.94
C GLY A 25 5.96 8.69 -20.15
N GLN A 26 7.29 8.64 -20.14
CA GLN A 26 8.10 9.76 -19.64
C GLN A 26 7.88 10.97 -20.55
N CYS A 27 7.53 12.11 -19.97
CA CYS A 27 7.16 13.37 -20.65
C CYS A 27 8.02 14.57 -20.24
N GLY A 28 9.08 14.35 -19.46
CA GLY A 28 9.99 15.39 -19.00
C GLY A 28 11.06 14.86 -18.07
N GLY A 29 11.87 15.80 -17.55
CA GLY A 29 13.06 15.54 -16.76
C GLY A 29 14.33 16.10 -17.40
N ASN A 30 15.32 16.44 -16.59
CA ASN A 30 16.60 16.96 -17.06
C ASN A 30 17.30 15.97 -18.01
N GLY A 31 17.70 16.44 -19.19
CA GLY A 31 18.26 15.63 -20.27
C GLY A 31 17.24 14.89 -21.16
N TYR A 32 15.93 14.94 -20.86
CA TYR A 32 14.90 14.32 -21.70
C TYR A 32 14.64 15.15 -22.97
N THR A 33 14.72 14.51 -24.14
CA THR A 33 14.58 15.14 -25.47
C THR A 33 13.36 14.65 -26.26
N GLY A 34 12.51 13.81 -25.67
CA GLY A 34 11.31 13.28 -26.30
C GLY A 34 10.10 14.22 -26.25
N SER A 35 8.94 13.72 -26.67
CA SER A 35 7.66 14.45 -26.61
C SER A 35 7.28 14.79 -25.17
N THR A 36 6.82 16.01 -24.91
CA THR A 36 6.27 16.39 -23.59
C THR A 36 4.74 16.30 -23.54
N VAL A 37 4.12 15.94 -24.67
CA VAL A 37 2.65 15.93 -24.84
C VAL A 37 2.11 14.54 -24.51
N CYS A 38 1.27 14.47 -23.48
CA CYS A 38 0.60 13.25 -23.08
C CYS A 38 -0.65 12.95 -23.91
N ALA A 39 -1.05 11.68 -23.98
CA ALA A 39 -2.30 11.24 -24.60
C ALA A 39 -3.51 11.91 -23.95
N ALA A 40 -4.57 12.09 -24.74
CA ALA A 40 -5.84 12.66 -24.27
C ALA A 40 -6.33 11.97 -22.98
N GLY A 41 -6.75 12.76 -21.99
CA GLY A 41 -7.11 12.25 -20.66
C GLY A 41 -5.93 12.09 -19.68
N SER A 42 -4.71 12.44 -20.07
CA SER A 42 -3.54 12.44 -19.19
C SER A 42 -2.74 13.75 -19.24
N THR A 43 -2.00 14.04 -18.17
CA THR A 43 -1.22 15.27 -17.97
C THR A 43 0.20 14.89 -17.54
N CYS A 44 1.20 15.65 -17.98
CA CYS A 44 2.58 15.43 -17.57
C CYS A 44 2.76 15.83 -16.11
N PHE A 45 3.03 14.85 -15.23
CA PHE A 45 3.26 15.08 -13.81
C PHE A 45 4.76 15.00 -13.50
N THR A 46 5.32 16.05 -12.90
CA THR A 46 6.73 16.10 -12.50
C THR A 46 6.92 15.40 -11.15
N PHE A 47 7.75 14.36 -11.13
CA PHE A 47 8.10 13.64 -9.90
C PHE A 47 9.32 14.27 -9.23
N ASN A 48 10.32 14.66 -10.02
CA ASN A 48 11.51 15.39 -9.60
C ASN A 48 12.14 16.09 -10.82
N GLU A 49 13.24 16.82 -10.62
CA GLU A 49 13.95 17.56 -11.70
C GLU A 49 14.45 16.65 -12.84
N TRP A 50 14.70 15.36 -12.59
CA TRP A 50 15.22 14.39 -13.56
C TRP A 50 14.13 13.57 -14.25
N TYR A 51 12.87 13.62 -13.79
CA TYR A 51 11.82 12.75 -14.30
C TYR A 51 10.39 13.31 -14.16
N SER A 52 9.65 13.31 -15.28
CA SER A 52 8.20 13.58 -15.34
C SER A 52 7.50 12.51 -16.18
N GLN A 53 6.27 12.12 -15.84
CA GLN A 53 5.52 11.05 -16.52
C GLN A 53 4.05 11.42 -16.75
N CYS A 54 3.49 10.95 -17.86
CA CYS A 54 2.07 11.11 -18.19
C CYS A 54 1.18 10.34 -17.20
N HIS A 55 0.38 11.07 -16.43
CA HIS A 55 -0.56 10.56 -15.44
C HIS A 55 -2.00 10.79 -15.89
N PRO A 56 -2.94 9.84 -15.71
CA PRO A 56 -4.37 10.10 -15.93
C PRO A 56 -4.84 11.31 -15.11
N SER A 57 -5.52 12.25 -15.77
CA SER A 57 -6.09 13.43 -15.11
C SER A 57 -7.53 13.16 -14.69
N VAL A 58 -7.87 13.46 -13.44
CA VAL A 58 -9.24 13.34 -12.92
C VAL A 58 -10.19 14.43 -13.41
N ASP A 59 -9.63 15.52 -13.96
CA ASP A 59 -10.40 16.67 -14.48
C ASP A 59 -10.57 16.62 -16.01
N ALA A 60 -10.22 15.51 -16.66
CA ALA A 60 -10.41 15.34 -18.09
C ALA A 60 -11.91 15.20 -18.42
N PRO A 61 -12.50 16.09 -19.24
CA PRO A 61 -13.91 15.99 -19.60
C PRO A 61 -14.16 14.71 -20.40
N SER A 62 -15.10 13.88 -19.91
CA SER A 62 -15.62 12.74 -20.67
C SER A 62 -16.23 13.23 -21.98
N SER A 63 -15.86 12.63 -23.10
CA SER A 63 -16.35 12.97 -24.45
C SER A 63 -17.78 12.47 -24.73
N ALA A 64 -18.64 12.44 -23.71
CA ALA A 64 -20.06 12.16 -23.83
C ALA A 64 -20.84 13.49 -23.99
N PRO A 65 -21.49 13.74 -25.14
CA PRO A 65 -22.23 14.98 -25.34
C PRO A 65 -23.50 15.00 -24.48
N THR A 66 -23.51 15.84 -23.44
CA THR A 66 -24.71 16.13 -22.65
C THR A 66 -25.23 17.52 -23.01
N THR A 67 -26.53 17.63 -23.28
CA THR A 67 -27.18 18.85 -23.80
C THR A 67 -27.33 19.95 -22.76
N ALA A 68 -26.76 21.13 -23.07
CA ALA A 68 -27.15 22.51 -22.71
C ALA A 68 -27.53 22.89 -21.24
N PRO A 69 -27.08 24.08 -20.75
CA PRO A 69 -27.24 24.47 -19.34
C PRO A 69 -28.59 25.15 -19.03
N THR A 70 -29.08 24.99 -17.79
CA THR A 70 -30.23 25.75 -17.28
C THR A 70 -29.83 26.74 -16.19
N LYS A 71 -29.95 28.03 -16.53
CA LYS A 71 -30.25 29.22 -15.72
C LYS A 71 -29.69 29.34 -14.28
N ALA A 72 -28.86 30.36 -14.05
CA ALA A 72 -28.48 30.84 -12.73
C ALA A 72 -29.64 31.58 -12.00
N PRO A 73 -29.66 31.56 -10.66
CA PRO A 73 -30.34 32.54 -9.82
C PRO A 73 -29.36 33.57 -9.23
N THR A 74 -29.76 34.84 -9.20
CA THR A 74 -29.00 35.95 -8.61
C THR A 74 -29.67 36.44 -7.33
N ALA A 75 -28.85 36.92 -6.38
CA ALA A 75 -29.11 37.93 -5.34
C ALA A 75 -28.94 37.46 -3.88
N ALA A 76 -28.03 38.13 -3.17
CA ALA A 76 -28.05 38.26 -1.71
C ALA A 76 -28.93 39.47 -1.31
N PRO A 77 -29.36 39.58 -0.03
CA PRO A 77 -28.67 40.56 0.84
C PRO A 77 -28.55 40.19 2.34
N THR A 78 -27.32 40.32 2.84
CA THR A 78 -26.82 41.08 4.02
C THR A 78 -27.46 41.05 5.45
N THR A 79 -26.54 41.20 6.42
CA THR A 79 -26.63 41.74 7.80
C THR A 79 -27.13 40.89 8.98
N ALA A 80 -26.22 40.67 9.95
CA ALA A 80 -26.46 40.42 11.38
C ALA A 80 -26.54 41.78 12.13
N PRO A 81 -26.95 41.88 13.43
CA PRO A 81 -26.33 41.22 14.60
C PRO A 81 -27.42 40.62 15.56
N THR A 82 -27.28 40.32 16.88
CA THR A 82 -26.29 40.63 17.94
C THR A 82 -26.40 39.66 19.15
N LYS A 83 -25.34 39.62 19.99
CA LYS A 83 -25.36 39.51 21.48
C LYS A 83 -25.36 38.12 22.17
N ALA A 84 -24.21 37.79 22.78
CA ALA A 84 -24.10 37.08 24.06
C ALA A 84 -24.01 38.12 25.21
N PRO A 85 -24.27 37.81 26.51
CA PRO A 85 -23.33 37.01 27.33
C PRO A 85 -23.91 36.20 28.53
N THR A 86 -23.02 35.44 29.21
CA THR A 86 -23.13 34.88 30.59
C THR A 86 -24.16 33.76 30.83
N ALA A 87 -23.95 32.76 31.70
CA ALA A 87 -22.86 32.47 32.64
C ALA A 87 -22.62 30.95 32.82
N ALA A 88 -21.56 30.58 33.53
CA ALA A 88 -21.25 29.24 34.05
C ALA A 88 -20.69 29.40 35.49
N PRO A 89 -20.42 28.33 36.27
CA PRO A 89 -20.98 26.95 36.28
C PRO A 89 -21.52 26.55 37.67
N THR A 90 -22.30 25.46 37.80
CA THR A 90 -22.59 24.86 39.13
C THR A 90 -22.71 23.32 39.12
N THR A 91 -21.84 22.68 39.93
CA THR A 91 -21.90 21.35 40.57
C THR A 91 -22.48 20.12 39.84
N ALA A 92 -21.66 19.06 39.78
CA ALA A 92 -22.06 17.70 39.43
C ALA A 92 -22.96 17.02 40.50
N PRO A 93 -23.68 15.96 40.12
CA PRO A 93 -23.93 14.82 40.99
C PRO A 93 -23.35 13.51 40.46
N THR A 94 -22.73 12.78 41.38
CA THR A 94 -22.23 11.41 41.27
C THR A 94 -23.29 10.39 40.85
N GLN A 95 -22.97 9.53 39.86
CA GLN A 95 -23.02 8.07 40.00
C GLN A 95 -22.44 7.37 38.76
N ALA A 96 -21.53 6.41 38.98
CA ALA A 96 -21.05 5.53 37.93
C ALA A 96 -22.08 4.42 37.64
N PRO A 97 -22.30 4.02 36.37
CA PRO A 97 -23.14 2.87 36.06
C PRO A 97 -22.55 1.58 36.66
N PRO A 98 -23.37 0.65 37.17
CA PRO A 98 -22.89 -0.63 37.67
C PRO A 98 -22.30 -1.47 36.53
N VAL A 99 -21.15 -2.10 36.80
CA VAL A 99 -20.48 -3.00 35.85
C VAL A 99 -21.33 -4.26 35.67
N ALA A 100 -22.01 -4.39 34.54
CA ALA A 100 -22.61 -5.64 34.12
C ALA A 100 -21.51 -6.67 33.81
N PRO A 101 -21.70 -7.97 34.13
CA PRO A 101 -20.68 -8.98 33.92
C PRO A 101 -20.42 -9.21 32.42
N THR A 102 -19.16 -9.07 32.01
CA THR A 102 -18.71 -9.27 30.64
C THR A 102 -18.86 -10.72 30.21
N SER A 103 -19.97 -11.06 29.54
CA SER A 103 -20.00 -12.22 28.64
C SER A 103 -19.02 -11.96 27.50
N ALA A 104 -18.04 -12.84 27.31
CA ALA A 104 -17.03 -12.70 26.27
C ALA A 104 -17.67 -12.53 24.87
N PRO A 105 -17.10 -11.67 23.99
CA PRO A 105 -17.62 -11.53 22.64
C PRO A 105 -17.47 -12.85 21.88
N SER A 106 -18.61 -13.42 21.49
CA SER A 106 -18.66 -14.58 20.59
C SER A 106 -17.95 -14.25 19.28
N SER A 107 -17.15 -15.19 18.78
CA SER A 107 -16.38 -15.09 17.54
C SER A 107 -17.27 -15.21 16.29
N GLY A 108 -18.25 -14.32 16.18
CA GLY A 108 -19.32 -14.31 15.17
C GLY A 108 -19.02 -13.47 13.92
N GLY A 109 -17.76 -13.37 13.50
CA GLY A 109 -17.45 -12.85 12.17
C GLY A 109 -17.93 -13.83 11.09
N PRO A 110 -18.19 -13.39 9.84
CA PRO A 110 -18.33 -14.32 8.72
C PRO A 110 -17.13 -15.27 8.69
N PRO A 111 -17.31 -16.55 8.35
CA PRO A 111 -16.18 -17.46 8.19
C PRO A 111 -15.16 -16.83 7.23
N PRO A 112 -13.85 -17.05 7.44
CA PRO A 112 -12.85 -16.53 6.53
C PRO A 112 -13.15 -16.98 5.10
N ILE A 113 -12.73 -16.17 4.12
CA ILE A 113 -12.84 -16.58 2.72
C ILE A 113 -11.87 -17.75 2.52
N THR A 114 -12.42 -18.97 2.57
CA THR A 114 -11.63 -20.17 2.46
C THR A 114 -11.42 -20.52 1.00
N ASN A 115 -10.27 -20.15 0.42
CA ASN A 115 -9.92 -20.68 -0.89
C ASN A 115 -9.52 -22.15 -0.74
N ASN A 116 -10.26 -23.06 -1.37
CA ASN A 116 -10.06 -24.51 -1.26
C ASN A 116 -10.00 -25.05 0.20
N GLY A 117 -10.60 -24.34 1.17
CA GLY A 117 -10.57 -24.68 2.60
C GLY A 117 -9.53 -23.92 3.45
N VAL A 118 -8.65 -23.11 2.84
CA VAL A 118 -7.62 -22.31 3.52
C VAL A 118 -8.06 -20.85 3.65
N SER A 119 -7.97 -20.26 4.84
CA SER A 119 -8.06 -18.80 5.00
C SER A 119 -6.79 -18.15 4.45
N SER A 120 -6.86 -17.75 3.17
CA SER A 120 -5.78 -17.09 2.42
C SER A 120 -6.30 -15.87 1.66
N TYR A 121 -5.45 -14.86 1.46
CA TYR A 121 -5.77 -13.77 0.54
C TYR A 121 -4.55 -13.04 -0.03
N ASN A 122 -4.78 -12.33 -1.14
CA ASN A 122 -3.79 -11.48 -1.81
C ASN A 122 -4.37 -10.12 -2.27
N TRP A 123 -5.64 -9.82 -1.96
CA TRP A 123 -6.42 -8.73 -2.58
C TRP A 123 -7.47 -8.16 -1.62
N CYS A 124 -7.75 -6.86 -1.73
CA CYS A 124 -8.71 -6.15 -0.86
C CYS A 124 -10.10 -5.97 -1.49
N GLY A 125 -10.51 -6.79 -2.46
CA GLY A 125 -11.77 -6.61 -3.19
C GLY A 125 -11.74 -5.53 -4.28
N LYS A 126 -12.86 -5.34 -4.99
CA LYS A 126 -12.98 -4.39 -6.12
C LYS A 126 -13.21 -2.97 -5.63
N ARG A 127 -12.17 -2.39 -5.05
CA ARG A 127 -12.12 -1.02 -4.50
C ARG A 127 -10.75 -0.40 -4.73
N LYS A 128 -10.67 0.92 -4.85
CA LYS A 128 -9.41 1.66 -5.05
C LYS A 128 -8.56 1.74 -3.77
N TRP A 129 -8.06 0.61 -3.28
CA TRP A 129 -7.25 0.52 -2.06
C TRP A 129 -5.87 -0.08 -2.35
N ILE A 130 -4.84 0.48 -1.71
CA ILE A 130 -3.47 -0.07 -1.72
C ILE A 130 -3.08 -0.40 -0.28
N ALA A 131 -2.73 -1.66 -0.04
CA ALA A 131 -2.13 -2.11 1.21
C ALA A 131 -0.61 -2.25 1.02
N LEU A 132 0.15 -1.28 1.52
CA LEU A 132 1.60 -1.38 1.57
C LEU A 132 2.02 -2.28 2.72
N THR A 133 2.87 -3.26 2.44
CA THR A 133 3.35 -4.23 3.41
C THR A 133 4.86 -4.27 3.46
N PHE A 134 5.44 -4.45 4.65
CA PHE A 134 6.89 -4.48 4.90
C PHE A 134 7.25 -5.68 5.77
N ASP A 135 8.10 -6.56 5.26
CA ASP A 135 8.51 -7.82 5.89
C ASP A 135 9.89 -7.70 6.59
N ASP A 136 10.34 -8.79 7.21
CA ASP A 136 11.62 -9.00 7.93
C ASP A 136 11.83 -8.25 9.26
N TRP A 137 11.41 -7.00 9.40
CA TRP A 137 11.67 -6.17 10.62
C TRP A 137 13.17 -5.96 10.94
N TRP A 138 14.00 -5.84 9.92
CA TRP A 138 15.44 -5.59 10.04
C TRP A 138 15.91 -4.60 8.95
N PRO A 139 16.99 -3.81 9.14
CA PRO A 139 17.73 -3.53 10.37
C PRO A 139 17.14 -2.33 11.15
N SER A 140 17.73 -2.05 12.32
CA SER A 140 17.36 -0.93 13.21
C SER A 140 17.99 0.42 12.79
N PRO A 141 17.66 0.94 11.59
CA PRO A 141 16.79 2.13 11.61
C PRO A 141 15.57 2.07 10.67
N ALA A 142 15.43 1.00 9.86
CA ALA A 142 14.45 0.95 8.77
C ALA A 142 13.00 1.21 9.22
N ILE A 143 12.58 0.65 10.37
CA ILE A 143 11.23 0.88 10.91
C ILE A 143 10.98 2.37 11.19
N ASP A 144 11.95 3.09 11.76
CA ASP A 144 11.80 4.52 12.06
C ASP A 144 11.81 5.38 10.77
N ASP A 145 12.62 5.01 9.77
CA ASP A 145 12.61 5.63 8.44
C ASP A 145 11.26 5.44 7.71
N ILE A 146 10.74 4.20 7.68
CA ILE A 146 9.45 3.87 7.06
C ILE A 146 8.32 4.63 7.76
N LEU A 147 8.30 4.65 9.10
CA LEU A 147 7.27 5.38 9.86
C LEU A 147 7.31 6.89 9.61
N ALA A 148 8.50 7.49 9.48
CA ALA A 148 8.65 8.90 9.15
C ALA A 148 8.06 9.22 7.77
N ASP A 149 8.40 8.43 6.74
CA ASP A 149 7.90 8.63 5.38
C ASP A 149 6.38 8.37 5.28
N LEU A 150 5.85 7.35 5.98
CA LEU A 150 4.40 7.09 6.05
C LEU A 150 3.64 8.24 6.72
N ALA A 151 4.18 8.80 7.80
CA ALA A 151 3.60 9.94 8.49
C ALA A 151 3.60 11.20 7.60
N ALA A 152 4.74 11.50 6.95
CA ALA A 152 4.88 12.63 6.03
C ALA A 152 3.90 12.59 4.85
N ASN A 153 3.56 11.38 4.36
CA ASN A 153 2.62 11.19 3.25
C ASN A 153 1.16 10.93 3.70
N ASN A 154 0.88 10.92 5.00
CA ASN A 154 -0.40 10.53 5.60
C ASN A 154 -0.92 9.20 5.02
N MET A 155 -0.15 8.13 5.24
CA MET A 155 -0.42 6.78 4.73
C MET A 155 -0.42 5.75 5.86
N LYS A 156 -1.28 4.74 5.74
CA LYS A 156 -1.23 3.53 6.57
C LYS A 156 -0.60 2.39 5.80
N ALA A 157 -0.06 1.43 6.54
CA ALA A 157 0.71 0.30 6.05
C ALA A 157 0.71 -0.81 7.10
N SER A 158 1.37 -1.91 6.80
CA SER A 158 1.40 -3.10 7.65
C SER A 158 2.77 -3.73 7.70
N PHE A 159 3.17 -4.19 8.88
CA PHE A 159 4.49 -4.74 9.14
C PHE A 159 4.38 -6.21 9.52
N PHE A 160 5.19 -7.06 8.91
CA PHE A 160 5.30 -8.48 9.19
C PHE A 160 6.62 -8.73 9.94
N LEU A 161 6.49 -9.10 11.21
CA LEU A 161 7.58 -9.12 12.19
C LEU A 161 8.25 -10.50 12.28
N ALA A 162 9.58 -10.54 12.10
CA ALA A 162 10.44 -11.71 12.36
C ALA A 162 11.52 -11.40 13.42
N PRO A 163 11.18 -11.47 14.72
CA PRO A 163 11.99 -10.88 15.80
C PRO A 163 13.24 -11.71 16.19
N GLY A 164 13.33 -12.95 15.70
CA GLY A 164 14.46 -13.87 15.91
C GLY A 164 15.39 -13.98 14.70
N MET A 165 15.24 -13.14 13.67
CA MET A 165 16.23 -13.00 12.59
C MET A 165 17.57 -12.45 13.12
N SER A 166 18.62 -12.62 12.31
CA SER A 166 19.98 -12.17 12.60
C SER A 166 20.04 -10.68 12.99
N SER A 167 20.64 -10.39 14.15
CA SER A 167 20.66 -9.07 14.81
C SER A 167 19.28 -8.66 15.40
N PRO A 168 18.87 -9.24 16.54
CA PRO A 168 17.66 -8.87 17.25
C PRO A 168 17.63 -7.38 17.62
N ASP A 169 16.50 -6.73 17.36
CA ASP A 169 16.32 -5.31 17.63
C ASP A 169 16.17 -5.03 19.13
N ALA A 170 17.20 -4.49 19.76
CA ALA A 170 17.21 -4.16 21.20
C ALA A 170 16.08 -3.20 21.62
N ASN A 171 15.47 -2.46 20.67
CA ASN A 171 14.35 -1.55 20.91
C ASN A 171 13.01 -2.07 20.35
N ILE A 172 12.91 -3.37 20.05
CA ILE A 172 11.75 -4.01 19.42
C ILE A 172 10.41 -3.61 20.07
N CYS A 173 10.29 -3.70 21.40
CA CYS A 173 9.04 -3.40 22.09
C CYS A 173 8.63 -1.92 21.99
N ALA A 174 9.60 -1.00 21.93
CA ALA A 174 9.31 0.42 21.72
C ALA A 174 8.81 0.66 20.30
N LYS A 175 9.43 0.04 19.28
CA LYS A 175 9.03 0.17 17.87
C LYS A 175 7.70 -0.49 17.57
N ILE A 176 7.42 -1.67 18.12
CA ILE A 176 6.09 -2.31 18.09
C ILE A 176 5.03 -1.33 18.58
N LYS A 177 5.26 -0.67 19.71
CA LYS A 177 4.34 0.33 20.26
C LYS A 177 4.23 1.57 19.37
N LYS A 178 5.32 2.06 18.75
CA LYS A 178 5.27 3.15 17.75
C LYS A 178 4.40 2.78 16.54
N VAL A 179 4.64 1.61 15.93
CA VAL A 179 3.89 1.10 14.76
C VAL A 179 2.39 1.07 15.05
N LEU A 180 2.00 0.47 16.18
CA LEU A 180 0.60 0.36 16.58
C LEU A 180 -0.02 1.72 16.95
N ALA A 181 0.70 2.57 17.70
CA ALA A 181 0.21 3.90 18.10
C ALA A 181 0.04 4.85 16.90
N ALA A 182 0.86 4.70 15.85
CA ALA A 182 0.70 5.43 14.59
C ALA A 182 -0.42 4.86 13.70
N GLY A 183 -1.12 3.80 14.12
CA GLY A 183 -2.27 3.23 13.41
C GLY A 183 -1.91 2.35 12.20
N HIS A 184 -0.69 1.83 12.17
CA HIS A 184 -0.30 0.74 11.26
C HIS A 184 -0.64 -0.60 11.91
N SER A 185 -0.77 -1.67 11.12
CA SER A 185 -0.95 -3.01 11.69
C SER A 185 0.36 -3.77 11.81
N LEU A 186 0.42 -4.67 12.79
CA LEU A 186 1.53 -5.57 13.06
C LEU A 186 1.04 -7.01 12.95
N ASN A 187 1.75 -7.83 12.18
CA ASN A 187 1.40 -9.23 11.92
C ASN A 187 2.67 -10.12 11.94
N SER A 188 2.50 -11.44 11.90
CA SER A 188 3.61 -12.39 12.10
C SER A 188 4.31 -12.74 10.78
N HIS A 189 5.64 -12.81 10.80
CA HIS A 189 6.47 -13.32 9.71
C HIS A 189 7.33 -14.53 10.14
N SER A 190 6.84 -15.32 11.11
CA SER A 190 7.59 -16.34 11.86
C SER A 190 8.65 -15.75 12.81
N TYR A 191 9.37 -16.59 13.56
CA TYR A 191 10.35 -16.14 14.53
C TYR A 191 11.73 -15.95 13.89
N THR A 192 12.27 -17.00 13.26
CA THR A 192 13.62 -17.01 12.66
C THR A 192 13.65 -16.88 11.13
N HIS A 193 12.50 -16.67 10.49
CA HIS A 193 12.34 -16.66 9.03
C HIS A 193 12.81 -17.98 8.32
N PRO A 194 12.37 -19.18 8.78
CA PRO A 194 12.64 -20.43 8.06
C PRO A 194 11.62 -20.66 6.94
N ARG A 195 12.01 -21.40 5.90
CA ARG A 195 11.05 -21.92 4.91
C ARG A 195 10.16 -22.98 5.56
N PHE A 196 8.88 -22.67 5.69
CA PHE A 196 7.91 -23.50 6.42
C PHE A 196 7.79 -24.96 5.91
N PRO A 197 7.92 -25.26 4.60
CA PRO A 197 7.97 -26.65 4.11
C PRO A 197 9.22 -27.44 4.48
N GLN A 198 10.31 -26.77 4.90
CA GLN A 198 11.60 -27.40 5.22
C GLN A 198 11.76 -27.75 6.71
N ILE A 199 10.77 -27.38 7.54
CA ILE A 199 10.75 -27.64 8.98
C ILE A 199 9.55 -28.51 9.38
N SER A 200 9.60 -29.14 10.55
CA SER A 200 8.51 -29.96 11.09
C SER A 200 7.31 -29.11 11.56
N ALA A 201 6.14 -29.73 11.70
CA ALA A 201 4.94 -29.08 12.26
C ALA A 201 5.18 -28.53 13.69
N ALA A 202 5.96 -29.24 14.51
CA ALA A 202 6.34 -28.77 15.84
C ALA A 202 7.24 -27.53 15.80
N GLN A 203 8.18 -27.47 14.85
CA GLN A 203 8.98 -26.27 14.61
C GLN A 203 8.12 -25.11 14.09
N ARG A 204 7.18 -25.33 13.16
CA ARG A 204 6.24 -24.29 12.70
C ARG A 204 5.38 -23.73 13.83
N ALA A 205 4.87 -24.59 14.71
CA ALA A 205 4.13 -24.16 15.89
C ALA A 205 5.01 -23.32 16.84
N THR A 206 6.28 -23.72 17.02
CA THR A 206 7.27 -22.98 17.83
C THR A 206 7.59 -21.61 17.22
N GLU A 207 7.78 -21.55 15.90
CA GLU A 207 8.02 -20.33 15.14
C GLU A 207 6.87 -19.32 15.29
N LEU A 208 5.61 -19.76 15.15
CA LEU A 208 4.46 -18.89 15.39
C LEU A 208 4.41 -18.44 16.86
N LYS A 209 4.59 -19.38 17.80
CA LYS A 209 4.43 -19.10 19.24
C LYS A 209 5.52 -18.18 19.81
N ASN A 210 6.74 -18.23 19.28
CA ASN A 210 7.81 -17.36 19.74
C ASN A 210 7.58 -15.89 19.36
N VAL A 211 6.98 -15.59 18.20
CA VAL A 211 6.56 -14.22 17.85
C VAL A 211 5.49 -13.72 18.84
N GLU A 212 4.47 -14.54 19.13
CA GLU A 212 3.47 -14.21 20.14
C GLU A 212 4.09 -13.94 21.52
N ASN A 213 5.08 -14.74 21.93
CA ASN A 213 5.76 -14.56 23.21
C ASN A 213 6.49 -13.21 23.27
N VAL A 214 7.19 -12.81 22.21
CA VAL A 214 7.83 -11.49 22.13
C VAL A 214 6.76 -10.38 22.16
N VAL A 215 5.79 -10.43 21.25
CA VAL A 215 4.83 -9.32 21.05
C VAL A 215 3.88 -9.17 22.24
N TYR A 216 3.25 -10.27 22.68
CA TYR A 216 2.22 -10.22 23.72
C TYR A 216 2.84 -10.22 25.12
N ASN A 217 3.72 -11.19 25.42
CA ASN A 217 4.20 -11.38 26.79
C ASN A 217 5.36 -10.45 27.16
N GLN A 218 6.38 -10.31 26.29
CA GLN A 218 7.56 -9.47 26.59
C GLN A 218 7.26 -7.98 26.35
N CYS A 219 6.62 -7.64 25.23
CA CYS A 219 6.32 -6.26 24.89
C CYS A 219 5.00 -5.73 25.48
N GLY A 220 4.12 -6.59 25.99
CA GLY A 220 2.86 -6.19 26.62
C GLY A 220 1.80 -5.69 25.64
N VAL A 221 1.76 -6.22 24.42
CA VAL A 221 0.69 -5.97 23.44
C VAL A 221 -0.48 -6.93 23.72
N ALA A 222 -1.72 -6.48 23.49
CA ALA A 222 -2.89 -7.33 23.70
C ALA A 222 -2.84 -8.61 22.83
N ALA A 223 -3.13 -9.76 23.44
CA ALA A 223 -3.21 -11.03 22.72
C ALA A 223 -4.25 -10.97 21.60
N GLY A 224 -3.95 -11.59 20.45
CA GLY A 224 -4.78 -11.52 19.24
C GLY A 224 -4.65 -10.21 18.43
N THR A 225 -3.70 -9.32 18.77
CA THR A 225 -3.41 -8.14 17.94
C THR A 225 -2.90 -8.53 16.55
N MET A 226 -2.02 -9.53 16.46
CA MET A 226 -1.60 -10.09 15.17
C MET A 226 -2.65 -11.09 14.72
N LYS A 227 -3.34 -10.79 13.61
CA LYS A 227 -4.41 -11.63 13.03
C LYS A 227 -3.96 -12.43 11.82
N GLN A 228 -2.79 -12.09 11.28
CA GLN A 228 -2.32 -12.55 9.99
C GLN A 228 -0.88 -13.04 10.05
N PHE A 229 -0.58 -13.97 9.15
CA PHE A 229 0.74 -14.53 8.96
C PHE A 229 1.09 -14.47 7.47
N ARG A 230 2.25 -13.89 7.17
CA ARG A 230 2.87 -14.04 5.86
C ARG A 230 4.00 -15.08 5.98
N PRO A 231 4.04 -16.12 5.14
CA PRO A 231 5.14 -17.06 5.17
C PRO A 231 6.45 -16.44 4.67
N PRO A 232 7.59 -16.72 5.34
CA PRO A 232 8.92 -16.52 4.78
C PRO A 232 9.02 -17.03 3.34
N ASN A 233 9.64 -16.23 2.47
CA ASN A 233 9.77 -16.48 1.02
C ASN A 233 8.45 -16.68 0.24
N GLY A 234 7.27 -16.45 0.84
CA GLY A 234 5.99 -16.84 0.23
C GLY A 234 5.73 -18.37 0.21
N ASP A 235 6.58 -19.16 0.87
CA ASP A 235 6.73 -20.60 0.65
C ASP A 235 5.79 -21.40 1.57
N LEU A 236 4.65 -21.87 1.02
CA LEU A 236 3.66 -22.71 1.70
C LEU A 236 2.98 -23.68 0.73
N ASN A 237 2.51 -24.79 1.29
CA ASN A 237 1.48 -25.63 0.66
C ASN A 237 0.19 -25.60 1.49
N LYS A 238 -0.90 -26.08 0.90
CA LYS A 238 -2.23 -26.16 1.50
C LYS A 238 -2.26 -26.79 2.90
N ALA A 239 -1.54 -27.90 3.11
CA ALA A 239 -1.55 -28.61 4.40
C ALA A 239 -0.93 -27.74 5.51
N ILE A 240 0.17 -27.05 5.22
CA ILE A 240 0.84 -26.16 6.17
C ILE A 240 -0.01 -24.90 6.41
N ALA A 241 -0.64 -24.35 5.38
CA ALA A 241 -1.53 -23.21 5.55
C ALA A 241 -2.73 -23.52 6.46
N LEU A 242 -3.26 -24.76 6.41
CA LEU A 242 -4.26 -25.25 7.37
C LEU A 242 -3.70 -25.36 8.80
N GLU A 243 -2.41 -25.67 8.99
CA GLU A 243 -1.77 -25.60 10.32
C GLU A 243 -1.71 -24.15 10.83
N VAL A 244 -1.33 -23.20 9.97
CA VAL A 244 -1.31 -21.75 10.28
C VAL A 244 -2.71 -21.24 10.62
N ASN A 245 -3.74 -21.64 9.86
CA ASN A 245 -5.13 -21.28 10.16
C ASN A 245 -5.62 -21.89 11.48
N LYS A 246 -5.24 -23.12 11.82
CA LYS A 246 -5.53 -23.74 13.14
C LYS A 246 -4.84 -23.01 14.29
N ALA A 247 -3.70 -22.36 14.04
CA ALA A 247 -3.03 -21.48 15.00
C ALA A 247 -3.70 -20.09 15.12
N GLY A 248 -4.80 -19.82 14.40
CA GLY A 248 -5.57 -18.58 14.50
C GLY A 248 -5.20 -17.50 13.49
N TYR A 249 -4.24 -17.75 12.60
CA TYR A 249 -3.76 -16.78 11.62
C TYR A 249 -4.42 -16.95 10.25
N THR A 250 -4.86 -15.83 9.64
CA THR A 250 -5.12 -15.80 8.19
C THR A 250 -3.80 -15.70 7.43
N VAL A 251 -3.65 -16.48 6.36
CA VAL A 251 -2.48 -16.40 5.49
C VAL A 251 -2.62 -15.23 4.53
N ILE A 252 -1.58 -14.42 4.39
CA ILE A 252 -1.52 -13.30 3.45
C ILE A 252 -0.33 -13.43 2.52
N SER A 253 -0.60 -13.34 1.22
CA SER A 253 0.39 -13.27 0.13
C SER A 253 0.51 -11.81 -0.34
N TRP A 254 0.67 -11.57 -1.64
CA TRP A 254 0.69 -10.23 -2.24
C TRP A 254 0.07 -10.25 -3.64
N THR A 255 -0.44 -9.10 -4.09
CA THR A 255 -0.78 -8.90 -5.51
C THR A 255 0.48 -8.65 -6.32
N TYR A 256 1.39 -7.83 -5.79
CA TYR A 256 2.58 -7.36 -6.49
C TYR A 256 3.83 -7.46 -5.61
N ASP A 257 4.89 -8.00 -6.19
CA ASP A 257 6.26 -7.95 -5.69
C ASP A 257 7.08 -7.06 -6.63
N PRO A 258 7.51 -5.85 -6.19
CA PRO A 258 8.39 -4.97 -6.97
C PRO A 258 9.87 -5.40 -6.90
N MET A 259 10.16 -6.52 -6.23
CA MET A 259 11.46 -7.19 -6.10
C MET A 259 12.53 -6.30 -5.45
N ASP A 260 12.15 -5.58 -4.41
CA ASP A 260 13.07 -4.77 -3.59
C ASP A 260 14.06 -5.63 -2.78
N TRP A 261 13.78 -6.92 -2.62
CA TRP A 261 14.69 -7.90 -2.01
C TRP A 261 15.88 -8.28 -2.91
N ASP A 262 15.83 -8.01 -4.22
CA ASP A 262 16.95 -8.27 -5.12
C ASP A 262 18.07 -7.26 -4.87
N SER A 263 19.07 -7.64 -4.07
CA SER A 263 20.20 -6.78 -3.70
C SER A 263 21.06 -6.33 -4.88
N SER A 264 20.91 -6.91 -6.07
CA SER A 264 21.55 -6.39 -7.29
C SER A 264 20.83 -5.18 -7.88
N ASN A 265 19.53 -4.99 -7.57
CA ASN A 265 18.64 -3.97 -8.15
C ASN A 265 17.66 -3.34 -7.13
N ASN A 266 18.00 -3.30 -5.84
CA ASN A 266 17.11 -2.79 -4.78
C ASN A 266 17.08 -1.26 -4.60
N GLN A 267 17.76 -0.51 -5.46
CA GLN A 267 17.73 0.96 -5.43
C GLN A 267 16.37 1.48 -5.90
N LEU A 268 15.94 2.64 -5.38
CA LEU A 268 14.69 3.31 -5.78
C LEU A 268 14.56 3.44 -7.32
N SER A 269 15.66 3.74 -8.01
CA SER A 269 15.76 3.86 -9.47
C SER A 269 15.39 2.58 -10.24
N SER A 270 15.53 1.40 -9.62
CA SER A 270 15.20 0.09 -10.21
C SER A 270 13.87 -0.47 -9.69
N VAL A 271 13.54 -0.25 -8.40
CA VAL A 271 12.29 -0.71 -7.78
C VAL A 271 11.09 0.13 -8.26
N TRP A 272 11.25 1.44 -8.46
CA TRP A 272 10.15 2.30 -8.90
C TRP A 272 9.62 1.97 -10.31
N PRO A 273 10.46 1.82 -11.36
CA PRO A 273 9.98 1.39 -12.67
C PRO A 273 9.32 0.01 -12.67
N ARG A 274 9.86 -0.96 -11.89
CA ARG A 274 9.22 -2.28 -11.71
C ARG A 274 7.83 -2.14 -11.09
N SER A 275 7.69 -1.28 -10.07
CA SER A 275 6.40 -0.98 -9.46
C SER A 275 5.38 -0.40 -10.46
N GLN A 276 5.79 0.60 -11.25
CA GLN A 276 4.93 1.20 -12.29
C GLN A 276 4.48 0.18 -13.35
N GLN A 277 5.36 -0.74 -13.76
CA GLN A 277 5.03 -1.84 -14.69
C GLN A 277 4.02 -2.85 -14.12
N LEU A 278 3.98 -3.01 -12.79
CA LEU A 278 3.00 -3.84 -12.11
C LEU A 278 1.65 -3.11 -12.02
N PHE A 279 1.67 -1.81 -11.71
CA PHE A 279 0.45 -1.01 -11.56
C PHE A 279 -0.29 -0.76 -12.89
N SER A 280 0.41 -0.70 -14.01
CA SER A 280 -0.23 -0.65 -15.34
C SER A 280 -1.04 -1.90 -15.68
N LYS A 281 -0.83 -3.01 -14.95
CA LYS A 281 -1.58 -4.27 -15.05
C LYS A 281 -2.72 -4.39 -14.02
N LEU A 282 -2.89 -3.41 -13.13
CA LEU A 282 -3.94 -3.42 -12.12
C LEU A 282 -5.31 -3.15 -12.78
N PRO A 283 -6.30 -4.06 -12.69
CA PRO A 283 -7.60 -3.82 -13.30
C PRO A 283 -8.26 -2.55 -12.74
N ALA A 284 -8.97 -1.81 -13.60
CA ALA A 284 -9.57 -0.52 -13.20
C ALA A 284 -10.52 -0.67 -12.00
N GLY A 285 -10.23 0.07 -10.92
CA GLY A 285 -10.99 0.01 -9.67
C GLY A 285 -10.72 -1.22 -8.80
N SER A 286 -9.68 -2.01 -9.11
CA SER A 286 -9.14 -3.06 -8.26
C SER A 286 -8.31 -2.48 -7.11
N SER A 287 -8.07 -3.30 -6.08
CA SER A 287 -7.08 -3.05 -5.03
C SER A 287 -5.79 -3.84 -5.25
N ALA A 288 -4.75 -3.54 -4.48
CA ALA A 288 -3.51 -4.33 -4.45
C ALA A 288 -2.91 -4.42 -3.04
N VAL A 289 -2.35 -5.58 -2.70
CA VAL A 289 -1.38 -5.78 -1.61
C VAL A 289 0.02 -5.78 -2.23
N ILE A 290 0.91 -4.91 -1.76
CA ILE A 290 2.26 -4.74 -2.34
C ILE A 290 3.31 -5.14 -1.31
N LEU A 291 4.15 -6.12 -1.67
CA LEU A 291 5.28 -6.61 -0.87
C LEU A 291 6.44 -5.61 -0.88
N HIS A 292 7.09 -5.46 0.27
CA HIS A 292 8.39 -4.81 0.45
C HIS A 292 9.09 -5.46 1.63
N HIS A 293 10.38 -5.19 1.79
CA HIS A 293 11.20 -5.69 2.88
C HIS A 293 11.82 -4.51 3.61
N THR A 294 11.81 -4.49 4.94
CA THR A 294 12.26 -3.31 5.70
C THR A 294 13.72 -2.96 5.41
N TRP A 295 14.57 -3.96 5.17
CA TRP A 295 16.01 -3.73 4.95
C TRP A 295 16.31 -2.99 3.66
N ALA A 296 15.49 -3.26 2.63
CA ALA A 296 15.57 -2.58 1.36
C ALA A 296 15.15 -1.09 1.45
N TYR A 297 14.43 -0.67 2.50
CA TYR A 297 13.97 0.72 2.65
C TYR A 297 15.00 1.69 3.25
N THR A 298 16.18 1.20 3.66
CA THR A 298 17.23 2.07 4.21
C THR A 298 17.79 3.06 3.17
N ALA A 299 18.58 4.04 3.62
CA ALA A 299 19.02 5.17 2.79
C ALA A 299 19.75 4.81 1.47
N SER A 300 20.35 3.62 1.36
CA SER A 300 21.00 3.12 0.14
C SER A 300 20.09 2.32 -0.80
N GLY A 301 18.80 2.15 -0.46
CA GLY A 301 17.85 1.31 -1.19
C GLY A 301 16.63 2.09 -1.72
N THR A 302 15.44 1.75 -1.23
CA THR A 302 14.13 2.22 -1.74
C THR A 302 13.54 3.40 -0.99
N LYS A 303 14.29 4.09 -0.12
CA LYS A 303 13.81 5.28 0.60
C LYS A 303 13.23 6.32 -0.39
N GLY A 304 12.02 6.80 -0.12
CA GLY A 304 11.24 7.66 -1.02
C GLY A 304 10.17 6.91 -1.85
N LEU A 305 10.18 5.58 -1.89
CA LEU A 305 9.18 4.77 -2.60
C LEU A 305 7.75 5.01 -2.08
N ILE A 306 7.59 5.28 -0.78
CA ILE A 306 6.30 5.67 -0.18
C ILE A 306 5.73 6.95 -0.83
N ALA A 307 6.56 7.97 -1.05
CA ALA A 307 6.14 9.21 -1.69
C ALA A 307 5.79 8.99 -3.17
N ASN A 308 6.55 8.14 -3.87
CA ASN A 308 6.22 7.76 -5.25
C ASN A 308 4.85 7.04 -5.33
N TYR A 309 4.55 6.13 -4.39
CA TYR A 309 3.22 5.52 -4.30
C TYR A 309 2.13 6.55 -4.02
N LYS A 310 2.35 7.47 -3.08
CA LYS A 310 1.39 8.55 -2.78
C LYS A 310 1.05 9.34 -4.04
N ASN A 311 2.08 9.82 -4.73
CA ASN A 311 1.96 10.65 -5.93
C ASN A 311 1.29 9.89 -7.08
N TYR A 312 1.52 8.57 -7.19
CA TYR A 312 0.91 7.76 -8.23
C TYR A 312 -0.58 7.44 -7.97
N PHE A 313 -0.89 6.97 -6.76
CA PHE A 313 -2.21 6.42 -6.46
C PHE A 313 -3.22 7.44 -5.95
N ALA A 314 -2.80 8.48 -5.21
CA ALA A 314 -3.73 9.45 -4.66
C ALA A 314 -4.51 10.26 -5.72
N PRO A 315 -3.89 10.75 -6.82
CA PRO A 315 -4.63 11.41 -7.90
C PRO A 315 -5.64 10.49 -8.57
N LEU A 316 -5.37 9.18 -8.63
CA LEU A 316 -6.30 8.18 -9.17
C LEU A 316 -7.47 7.87 -8.21
N GLY A 317 -7.54 8.51 -7.05
CA GLY A 317 -8.58 8.33 -6.03
C GLY A 317 -8.42 7.07 -5.20
N TYR A 318 -7.18 6.58 -5.02
CA TYR A 318 -6.90 5.43 -4.16
C TYR A 318 -6.61 5.84 -2.70
N GLN A 319 -6.98 4.96 -1.78
CA GLN A 319 -6.68 5.09 -0.35
C GLN A 319 -5.60 4.08 0.07
N PHE A 320 -4.79 4.45 1.06
CA PHE A 320 -3.78 3.58 1.66
C PHE A 320 -4.28 3.01 2.98
N VAL A 321 -4.34 1.69 3.06
CA VAL A 321 -5.01 0.94 4.14
C VAL A 321 -4.07 -0.08 4.77
N THR A 322 -4.40 -0.54 5.98
CA THR A 322 -3.73 -1.70 6.56
C THR A 322 -4.25 -3.00 5.94
N VAL A 323 -3.45 -4.07 6.06
CA VAL A 323 -3.87 -5.41 5.66
C VAL A 323 -5.10 -5.90 6.45
N ASP A 324 -5.31 -5.43 7.68
CA ASP A 324 -6.51 -5.80 8.45
C ASP A 324 -7.77 -5.19 7.84
N GLN A 325 -7.74 -3.90 7.49
CA GLN A 325 -8.82 -3.22 6.77
C GLN A 325 -9.08 -3.88 5.40
N CYS A 326 -8.00 -4.19 4.67
CA CYS A 326 -8.04 -4.91 3.41
C CYS A 326 -8.76 -6.27 3.53
N PHE A 327 -8.42 -7.06 4.56
CA PHE A 327 -9.03 -8.38 4.80
C PHE A 327 -10.48 -8.28 5.26
N ASP A 328 -10.80 -7.38 6.20
CA ASP A 328 -12.17 -7.18 6.67
C ASP A 328 -13.11 -6.78 5.52
N ALA A 329 -12.65 -5.91 4.62
CA ALA A 329 -13.44 -5.46 3.49
C ALA A 329 -13.59 -6.52 2.38
N CYS A 330 -12.54 -7.28 2.05
CA CYS A 330 -12.67 -8.36 1.05
C CYS A 330 -13.51 -9.54 1.59
N ARG A 331 -13.47 -9.79 2.91
CA ARG A 331 -14.33 -10.79 3.57
C ARG A 331 -15.80 -10.42 3.47
N ALA A 332 -16.12 -9.13 3.64
CA ALA A 332 -17.48 -8.62 3.47
C ALA A 332 -18.00 -8.75 2.01
N ASP A 333 -17.12 -8.69 1.01
CA ASP A 333 -17.48 -8.87 -0.41
C ASP A 333 -17.72 -10.33 -0.82
N GLY A 334 -17.26 -11.30 -0.04
CA GLY A 334 -17.24 -12.71 -0.44
C GLY A 334 -16.17 -13.06 -1.49
N ASN A 335 -15.20 -12.18 -1.78
CA ASN A 335 -14.00 -12.53 -2.54
C ASN A 335 -12.74 -11.75 -2.09
N CYS A 336 -11.68 -12.50 -1.74
CA CYS A 336 -10.38 -12.01 -1.30
C CYS A 336 -9.20 -12.43 -2.21
N LYS A 337 -9.45 -13.07 -3.38
CA LYS A 337 -8.41 -13.48 -4.34
C LYS A 337 -8.51 -12.68 -5.65
N LEU A 338 -7.38 -12.11 -6.07
CA LEU A 338 -7.13 -11.73 -7.46
C LEU A 338 -6.30 -12.84 -8.10
N SER A 339 -6.90 -13.56 -9.06
CA SER A 339 -6.26 -14.71 -9.73
C SER A 339 -5.06 -14.30 -10.57
N GLY A 340 -4.02 -15.14 -10.60
CA GLY A 340 -2.80 -14.92 -11.38
C GLY A 340 -1.74 -14.02 -10.71
N PHE A 341 -1.84 -13.80 -9.39
CA PHE A 341 -0.96 -12.92 -8.64
C PHE A 341 -0.51 -13.51 -7.29
N GLY A 342 0.77 -13.33 -6.97
CA GLY A 342 1.42 -13.80 -5.74
C GLY A 342 1.73 -15.30 -5.72
N PRO A 343 2.62 -15.78 -4.82
CA PRO A 343 2.75 -17.20 -4.53
C PRO A 343 1.44 -17.69 -3.92
N GLY A 344 0.77 -18.57 -4.68
CA GLY A 344 -0.52 -19.14 -4.32
C GLY A 344 -0.36 -20.39 -3.46
N VAL A 345 -0.83 -20.31 -2.22
CA VAL A 345 -1.15 -21.49 -1.40
C VAL A 345 -2.21 -22.38 -2.06
N ASP A 346 -2.99 -21.79 -2.97
CA ASP A 346 -4.20 -22.38 -3.55
C ASP A 346 -4.04 -22.82 -5.02
N ASP A 347 -2.83 -22.76 -5.56
CA ASP A 347 -2.56 -23.08 -6.98
C ASP A 347 -2.09 -24.55 -7.17
N ASN A 348 -2.18 -25.38 -6.10
CA ASN A 348 -2.10 -26.85 -6.12
C ASN A 348 -3.08 -27.47 -5.10
#